data_AF-A0A542UZB4-F1
#
_entry.id   AF-A0A542UZB4-F1
#
_cell.length_a   1.000
_cell.length_b   1.000
_cell.length_c   1.000
_cell.angle_alpha   90.00
_cell.angle_beta   90.00
_cell.angle_gamma   90.00
#
_symmetry.space_group_name_H-M   'P 1'
#
loop_
_entity.id
_entity.type
_entity.pdbx_description
1 polymer ?
#
loop_
_entity_poly.entity_id
_entity_poly.type
_entity_poly.pdbx_seq_one_letter_code
_entity_poly.pdbx_strand_id
1 'polypeptide(L)'
;MPVALHDVEARVPGPRRSGRPRSRAAVVLAVVLVAVLVGAGVLGTHLWRTTQAWGEAAADWERLAREHGEELAQSRADLDATSAELAGVQAQLANAQSRITSLADEKAQLGDTSAATQQLADYQARVSQAAGQVATALASCIEGQEQLIGYLREQEQYDAQELAGFEADVDEVCGAATEANDSLQAELTR
;
A
#
# COMPACT_ATOMS: atom_id res chain seq x y z
N MET A 1 -52.12 -121.41 -76.31
CA MET A 1 -52.40 -121.09 -77.73
C MET A 1 -53.83 -120.59 -77.83
N PRO A 2 -54.22 -119.65 -78.72
CA PRO A 2 -53.52 -118.60 -79.49
C PRO A 2 -54.08 -117.17 -79.18
N VAL A 3 -53.31 -116.07 -79.31
CA VAL A 3 -53.17 -115.11 -80.45
C VAL A 3 -54.43 -114.32 -80.84
N ALA A 4 -54.36 -112.98 -80.69
CA ALA A 4 -54.57 -111.93 -81.72
C ALA A 4 -54.91 -110.58 -81.01
N LEU A 5 -54.12 -109.51 -81.07
CA LEU A 5 -53.65 -108.62 -82.16
C LEU A 5 -54.52 -107.35 -82.32
N HIS A 6 -53.80 -106.25 -82.62
CA HIS A 6 -54.21 -104.88 -83.02
C HIS A 6 -54.58 -103.91 -81.89
N ASP A 7 -53.73 -102.91 -81.60
CA ASP A 7 -53.44 -101.67 -82.35
C ASP A 7 -54.55 -100.63 -82.20
N VAL A 8 -54.20 -99.48 -81.64
CA VAL A 8 -54.41 -98.14 -82.24
C VAL A 8 -53.77 -97.08 -81.33
N GLU A 9 -52.91 -96.30 -81.96
CA GLU A 9 -52.10 -95.19 -81.48
C GLU A 9 -52.95 -93.93 -81.21
N ALA A 10 -52.71 -93.23 -80.10
CA ALA A 10 -53.08 -91.82 -79.97
C ALA A 10 -52.12 -91.09 -79.00
N ARG A 11 -51.17 -90.37 -79.61
CA ARG A 11 -50.22 -89.46 -78.98
C ARG A 11 -50.95 -88.22 -78.45
N VAL A 12 -50.97 -88.00 -77.14
CA VAL A 12 -51.48 -86.75 -76.55
C VAL A 12 -50.29 -85.82 -76.23
N PRO A 13 -50.30 -84.56 -76.71
CA PRO A 13 -49.22 -83.62 -76.50
C PRO A 13 -49.26 -83.02 -75.08
N GLY A 14 -48.09 -82.78 -74.49
CA GLY A 14 -47.97 -81.98 -73.27
C GLY A 14 -48.35 -80.52 -73.50
N PRO A 15 -48.85 -79.83 -72.46
CA PRO A 15 -47.99 -78.81 -71.90
C PRO A 15 -47.90 -78.89 -70.37
N ARG A 16 -46.67 -79.05 -69.87
CA ARG A 16 -46.29 -78.55 -68.55
C ARG A 16 -46.28 -77.03 -68.61
N ARG A 17 -47.32 -76.37 -68.11
CA ARG A 17 -47.22 -74.99 -67.62
C ARG A 17 -48.09 -74.83 -66.38
N SER A 18 -47.51 -75.17 -65.22
CA SER A 18 -47.93 -74.60 -63.95
C SER A 18 -47.81 -73.08 -64.06
N GLY A 19 -48.93 -72.40 -64.30
CA GLY A 19 -49.03 -70.95 -64.24
C GLY A 19 -48.56 -70.48 -62.87
N ARG A 20 -47.41 -69.82 -62.87
CA ARG A 20 -46.66 -69.38 -61.69
C ARG A 20 -47.52 -68.42 -60.83
N PRO A 21 -47.71 -68.69 -59.51
CA PRO A 21 -48.03 -67.62 -58.55
C PRO A 21 -46.78 -66.80 -58.16
N ARG A 22 -45.62 -67.07 -58.75
CA ARG A 22 -44.33 -66.42 -58.45
C ARG A 22 -44.32 -64.91 -58.67
N SER A 23 -45.23 -64.35 -59.48
CA SER A 23 -45.26 -62.90 -59.74
C SER A 23 -45.70 -62.10 -58.51
N ARG A 24 -46.70 -62.56 -57.74
CA ARG A 24 -47.17 -61.85 -56.54
C ARG A 24 -46.16 -61.91 -55.41
N ALA A 25 -45.54 -63.06 -55.17
CA ALA A 25 -44.49 -63.21 -54.16
C ALA A 25 -43.24 -62.37 -54.48
N ALA A 26 -42.85 -62.29 -55.76
CA ALA A 26 -41.74 -61.44 -56.19
C ALA A 26 -42.06 -59.94 -56.01
N VAL A 27 -43.30 -59.52 -56.29
CA VAL A 27 -43.74 -58.13 -56.07
C VAL A 27 -43.72 -57.78 -54.57
N VAL A 28 -44.23 -58.65 -53.69
CA VAL A 28 -44.20 -58.41 -52.25
C VAL A 28 -42.77 -58.31 -51.73
N LEU A 29 -41.89 -59.23 -52.14
CA LEU A 29 -40.47 -59.19 -51.76
C LEU A 29 -39.81 -57.89 -52.23
N ALA A 30 -40.07 -57.46 -53.47
CA ALA A 30 -39.53 -56.22 -54.01
C ALA A 30 -40.01 -54.99 -53.22
N VAL A 31 -41.30 -54.94 -52.85
CA VAL A 31 -41.85 -53.85 -52.03
C VAL A 31 -41.22 -53.83 -50.65
N VAL A 32 -41.07 -54.99 -50.00
CA VAL A 32 -40.41 -55.10 -48.69
C VAL A 32 -38.95 -54.64 -48.79
N LEU A 33 -38.21 -55.08 -49.82
CA LEU A 33 -36.82 -54.67 -50.04
C LEU A 33 -36.72 -53.14 -50.20
N VAL A 34 -37.59 -52.54 -51.03
CA VAL A 34 -37.63 -51.09 -51.21
C VAL A 34 -37.95 -50.37 -49.89
N ALA A 35 -38.94 -50.86 -49.13
CA ALA A 35 -39.28 -50.27 -47.83
C ALA A 35 -38.11 -50.34 -46.83
N VAL A 36 -37.38 -51.45 -46.79
CA VAL A 36 -36.18 -51.60 -45.95
C VAL A 36 -35.08 -50.65 -46.40
N LEU A 37 -34.83 -50.52 -47.70
CA LEU A 37 -33.82 -49.60 -48.24
C LEU A 37 -34.16 -48.14 -47.92
N VAL A 38 -35.43 -47.75 -48.06
CA VAL A 38 -35.90 -46.41 -47.69
C VAL A 38 -35.74 -46.18 -46.19
N GLY A 39 -36.16 -47.14 -45.36
CA GLY A 39 -36.01 -47.06 -43.89
C GLY A 39 -34.54 -46.93 -43.45
N ALA A 40 -33.64 -47.70 -44.06
CA ALA A 40 -32.20 -47.62 -43.80
C ALA A 40 -31.63 -46.26 -44.22
N GLY A 41 -32.06 -45.71 -45.37
CA GLY A 41 -31.66 -44.39 -45.84
C GLY A 41 -32.11 -43.26 -44.89
N VAL A 42 -33.36 -43.30 -44.42
CA VAL A 42 -33.89 -42.33 -43.45
C VAL A 42 -33.13 -42.42 -42.13
N LEU A 43 -32.92 -43.63 -41.60
CA LEU A 43 -32.19 -43.83 -40.34
C LEU A 43 -30.74 -43.36 -40.46
N GLY A 44 -30.06 -43.69 -41.56
CA GLY A 44 -28.70 -43.24 -41.82
C GLY A 44 -28.59 -41.72 -41.91
N THR A 45 -29.54 -41.06 -42.58
CA THR A 45 -29.59 -39.59 -42.67
C THR A 45 -29.85 -38.96 -41.30
N HIS A 46 -30.73 -39.54 -40.50
CA HIS A 46 -31.01 -39.06 -39.14
C HIS A 46 -29.79 -39.20 -38.24
N LEU A 47 -29.17 -40.38 -38.20
CA LEU A 47 -27.97 -40.63 -37.41
C LEU A 47 -26.83 -39.69 -37.80
N TRP A 48 -26.64 -39.47 -39.11
CA TRP A 48 -25.62 -38.55 -39.61
C TRP A 48 -25.87 -37.12 -39.12
N ARG A 49 -27.10 -36.62 -39.23
CA ARG A 49 -27.46 -35.27 -38.72
C ARG A 49 -27.26 -35.16 -37.21
N THR A 50 -27.67 -36.17 -36.44
CA THR A 50 -27.45 -36.15 -34.99
C THR A 50 -25.98 -36.16 -34.64
N THR A 51 -25.15 -36.97 -35.32
CA THR A 51 -23.71 -37.00 -35.07
C THR A 51 -23.06 -35.66 -35.37
N GLN A 52 -23.45 -34.99 -36.45
CA GLN A 52 -22.96 -33.64 -36.76
C GLN A 52 -23.36 -32.63 -35.68
N ALA A 53 -24.64 -32.63 -35.27
CA ALA A 53 -25.13 -31.74 -34.22
C ALA A 53 -24.40 -31.96 -32.88
N TRP A 54 -24.11 -33.22 -32.51
CA TRP A 54 -23.30 -33.53 -31.33
C TRP A 54 -21.85 -33.05 -31.46
N GLY A 55 -21.26 -33.14 -32.65
CA GLY A 55 -19.91 -32.62 -32.93
C GLY A 55 -19.83 -31.10 -32.80
N GLU A 56 -20.80 -30.38 -33.37
CA GLU A 56 -20.91 -28.92 -33.27
C GLU A 56 -21.10 -28.49 -31.80
N ALA A 57 -22.03 -29.13 -31.08
CA ALA A 57 -22.24 -28.85 -29.66
C ALA A 57 -20.98 -29.12 -28.82
N ALA A 58 -20.27 -30.22 -29.07
CA ALA A 58 -19.04 -30.53 -28.34
C ALA A 58 -17.95 -29.48 -28.60
N ALA A 59 -17.79 -29.02 -29.84
CA ALA A 59 -16.84 -27.96 -30.19
C ALA A 59 -17.21 -26.62 -29.53
N ASP A 60 -18.50 -26.29 -29.46
CA ASP A 60 -18.99 -25.08 -28.78
C ASP A 60 -18.73 -25.12 -27.27
N TRP A 61 -19.00 -26.25 -26.62
CA TRP A 61 -18.71 -26.43 -25.20
C TRP A 61 -17.21 -26.36 -24.90
N GLU A 62 -16.37 -26.95 -25.76
CA GLU A 62 -14.92 -26.88 -25.59
C GLU A 62 -14.40 -25.45 -25.76
N ARG A 63 -14.95 -24.70 -26.72
CA ARG A 63 -14.63 -23.28 -26.91
C ARG A 63 -15.02 -22.44 -25.68
N LEU A 64 -16.26 -22.59 -25.20
CA LEU A 64 -16.74 -21.89 -24.00
C LEU A 64 -15.91 -22.25 -22.76
N ALA A 65 -15.56 -23.53 -22.59
CA ALA A 65 -14.73 -23.97 -21.48
C ALA A 65 -13.32 -23.37 -21.53
N ARG A 66 -12.73 -23.23 -22.73
CA ARG A 66 -11.45 -22.55 -22.92
C ARG A 66 -11.54 -21.05 -22.63
N GLU A 67 -12.55 -20.38 -23.19
CA GLU A 67 -12.78 -18.95 -23.00
C GLU A 67 -12.93 -18.60 -21.52
N HIS A 68 -13.82 -19.29 -20.79
CA HIS A 68 -13.96 -19.08 -19.36
C HIS A 68 -12.72 -19.50 -18.55
N GLY A 69 -11.97 -20.50 -19.02
CA GLY A 69 -10.68 -20.88 -18.44
C GLY A 69 -9.65 -19.75 -18.56
N GLU A 70 -9.58 -19.10 -19.71
CA GLU A 70 -8.71 -17.96 -19.98
C GLU A 70 -9.14 -16.72 -19.18
N GLU A 71 -10.43 -16.39 -19.16
CA GLU A 71 -10.99 -15.30 -18.35
C GLU A 71 -10.69 -15.47 -16.86
N LEU A 72 -10.82 -16.70 -16.34
CA LEU A 72 -10.52 -17.01 -14.95
C LEU A 72 -9.02 -16.90 -14.66
N ALA A 73 -8.17 -17.38 -15.56
CA ALA A 73 -6.73 -17.25 -15.43
C ALA A 73 -6.29 -15.78 -15.43
N GLN A 74 -6.87 -14.97 -16.32
CA GLN A 74 -6.62 -13.53 -16.38
C GLN A 74 -7.11 -12.81 -15.12
N SER A 75 -8.33 -13.08 -14.68
CA SER A 75 -8.88 -12.47 -13.45
C SER A 75 -8.06 -12.80 -12.21
N ARG A 76 -7.49 -14.02 -12.13
CA ARG A 76 -6.56 -14.40 -11.06
C ARG A 76 -5.25 -13.65 -11.14
N ALA A 77 -4.68 -13.50 -12.33
CA ALA A 77 -3.46 -12.73 -12.54
C ALA A 77 -3.66 -11.25 -12.15
N ASP A 78 -4.79 -10.65 -12.51
CA ASP A 78 -5.13 -9.27 -12.14
C ASP A 78 -5.33 -9.12 -10.62
N LEU A 79 -5.94 -10.11 -9.97
CA LEU A 79 -6.08 -10.13 -8.51
C LEU A 79 -4.71 -10.22 -7.81
N ASP A 80 -3.82 -11.09 -8.29
CA ASP A 80 -2.47 -11.21 -7.74
C ASP A 80 -1.67 -9.92 -7.94
N ALA A 81 -1.77 -9.29 -9.13
CA ALA A 81 -1.11 -8.02 -9.43
C ALA A 81 -1.62 -6.88 -8.54
N THR A 82 -2.93 -6.72 -8.41
CA THR A 82 -3.55 -5.68 -7.57
C THR A 82 -3.26 -5.91 -6.07
N SER A 83 -3.19 -7.17 -5.63
CA SER A 83 -2.80 -7.51 -4.26
C SER A 83 -1.34 -7.14 -3.99
N ALA A 84 -0.44 -7.39 -4.94
CA ALA A 84 0.97 -7.00 -4.85
C ALA A 84 1.14 -5.47 -4.84
N GLU A 85 0.37 -4.75 -5.67
CA GLU A 85 0.35 -3.28 -5.67
C GLU A 85 -0.13 -2.74 -4.31
N LEU A 86 -1.22 -3.28 -3.78
CA LEU A 86 -1.75 -2.89 -2.47
C LEU A 86 -0.72 -3.12 -1.35
N ALA A 87 -0.01 -4.26 -1.36
CA ALA A 87 1.06 -4.54 -0.41
C ALA A 87 2.21 -3.53 -0.54
N GLY A 88 2.58 -3.15 -1.77
CA GLY A 88 3.58 -2.12 -2.04
C GLY A 88 3.17 -0.74 -1.53
N VAL A 89 1.91 -0.34 -1.72
CA VAL A 89 1.36 0.92 -1.22
C VAL A 89 1.31 0.95 0.31
N GLN A 90 0.91 -0.15 0.95
CA GLN A 90 0.93 -0.26 2.42
C GLN A 90 2.35 -0.15 2.99
N ALA A 91 3.33 -0.79 2.36
CA ALA A 91 4.74 -0.67 2.76
C ALA A 91 5.26 0.77 2.63
N GLN A 92 4.92 1.46 1.55
CA GLN A 92 5.25 2.88 1.36
C GLN A 92 4.59 3.75 2.42
N LEU A 93 3.32 3.51 2.74
CA LEU A 93 2.59 4.24 3.78
C LEU A 93 3.22 4.02 5.17
N ALA A 94 3.62 2.80 5.50
CA ALA A 94 4.31 2.50 6.75
C ALA A 94 5.68 3.20 6.84
N ASN A 95 6.46 3.19 5.75
CA ASN A 95 7.74 3.90 5.68
C ASN A 95 7.57 5.42 5.83
N ALA A 96 6.58 5.99 5.13
CA ALA A 96 6.26 7.41 5.22
C ALA A 96 5.86 7.81 6.65
N GLN A 97 5.00 7.02 7.32
CA GLN A 97 4.64 7.25 8.72
C GLN A 97 5.86 7.18 9.64
N SER A 98 6.70 6.16 9.52
CA SER A 98 7.93 6.05 10.32
C SER A 98 8.84 7.27 10.15
N ARG A 99 8.98 7.77 8.93
CA ARG A 99 9.80 8.95 8.61
C ARG A 99 9.18 10.24 9.14
N ILE A 100 7.85 10.37 9.10
CA ILE A 100 7.14 11.50 9.72
C ILE A 100 7.35 11.49 11.24
N THR A 101 7.20 10.34 11.91
CA THR A 101 7.46 10.21 13.34
C THR A 101 8.91 10.57 13.68
N SER A 102 9.88 10.03 12.94
CA SER A 102 11.29 10.36 13.15
C SER A 102 11.58 11.86 12.99
N LEU A 103 10.98 12.53 12.01
CA LEU A 103 11.14 13.97 11.82
C LEU A 103 10.44 14.78 12.92
N ALA A 104 9.31 14.30 13.44
CA ALA A 104 8.63 14.92 14.56
C ALA A 104 9.48 14.83 15.85
N ASP A 105 10.07 13.67 16.10
CA ASP A 105 10.98 13.44 17.25
C ASP A 105 12.24 14.31 17.14
N GLU A 106 12.85 14.39 15.95
CA GLU A 106 14.01 15.26 15.70
C GLU A 106 13.65 16.74 15.93
N LYS A 107 12.48 17.19 15.47
CA LYS A 107 12.02 18.56 15.69
C LYS A 107 11.77 18.86 17.17
N ALA A 108 11.22 17.92 17.92
CA ALA A 108 11.04 18.06 19.37
C ALA A 108 12.39 18.19 20.07
N GLN A 109 13.35 17.32 19.75
CA GLN A 109 14.69 17.34 20.34
C GLN A 109 15.46 18.64 20.01
N LEU A 110 15.36 19.14 18.78
CA LEU A 110 15.93 20.42 18.38
C LEU A 110 15.26 21.59 19.11
N GLY A 111 13.94 21.53 19.32
CA GLY A 111 13.20 22.52 20.10
C GLY A 111 13.69 22.61 21.55
N ASP A 112 13.82 21.47 22.22
CA ASP A 112 14.31 21.40 23.60
C ASP A 112 15.75 21.88 23.71
N THR A 113 16.61 21.50 22.76
CA THR A 113 18.01 21.94 22.72
C THR A 113 18.11 23.46 22.52
N SER A 114 17.30 24.03 21.63
CA SER A 114 17.24 25.48 21.42
C SER A 114 16.77 26.21 22.67
N ALA A 115 15.72 25.72 23.34
CA ALA A 115 15.20 26.33 24.56
C ALA A 115 16.24 26.30 25.69
N ALA A 116 16.92 25.17 25.89
CA ALA A 116 17.99 25.05 26.87
C ALA A 116 19.18 25.97 26.57
N THR A 117 19.58 26.08 25.31
CA THR A 117 20.67 26.97 24.88
C THR A 117 20.31 28.44 25.11
N GLN A 118 19.07 28.83 24.80
CA GLN A 118 18.59 30.19 25.02
C GLN A 118 18.53 30.51 26.51
N GLN A 119 18.04 29.60 27.34
CA GLN A 119 18.02 29.77 28.79
C GLN A 119 19.44 29.94 29.37
N LEU A 120 20.42 29.19 28.86
CA LEU A 120 21.81 29.32 29.26
C LEU A 120 22.40 30.67 28.83
N ALA A 121 22.13 31.12 27.60
CA ALA A 121 22.58 32.42 27.11
C ALA A 121 21.98 33.58 27.92
N ASP A 122 20.68 33.52 28.20
CA ASP A 122 19.98 34.52 29.02
C ASP A 122 20.53 34.54 30.45
N TYR A 123 20.81 33.38 31.05
CA TYR A 123 21.48 33.30 32.35
C TYR A 123 22.87 33.93 32.32
N GLN A 124 23.70 33.60 31.32
CA GLN A 124 25.03 34.18 31.16
C GLN A 124 24.99 35.69 30.96
N ALA A 125 24.01 36.21 30.21
CA ALA A 125 23.83 37.64 30.01
C ALA A 125 23.51 38.36 31.33
N ARG A 126 22.59 37.82 32.14
CA ARG A 126 22.25 38.39 33.46
C ARG A 126 23.44 38.38 34.41
N VAL A 127 24.15 37.26 34.51
CA VAL A 127 25.34 37.14 35.38
C VAL A 127 26.43 38.10 34.92
N SER A 128 26.68 38.22 33.62
CA SER A 128 27.69 39.13 33.07
C SER A 128 27.33 40.60 33.33
N GLN A 129 26.04 40.95 33.20
CA GLN A 129 25.55 42.30 33.50
C GLN A 129 25.72 42.64 34.99
N ALA A 130 25.32 41.72 35.88
CA ALA A 130 25.47 41.90 37.32
C ALA A 130 26.96 41.98 37.72
N ALA A 131 27.81 41.12 37.17
CA ALA A 131 29.26 41.18 37.40
C ALA A 131 29.88 42.52 36.90
N GLY A 132 29.39 43.04 35.77
CA GLY A 132 29.79 44.35 35.27
C GLY A 132 29.40 45.49 36.22
N GLN A 133 28.17 45.47 36.74
CA GLN A 133 27.70 46.45 37.73
C GLN A 133 28.54 46.41 39.01
N VAL A 134 28.85 45.21 39.51
CA VAL A 134 29.73 45.03 40.67
C VAL A 134 31.12 45.60 40.41
N ALA A 135 31.72 45.31 39.25
CA ALA A 135 33.03 45.82 38.88
C ALA A 135 33.06 47.36 38.79
N THR A 136 32.03 47.96 38.18
CA THR A 136 31.91 49.43 38.10
C THR A 136 31.73 50.05 39.49
N ALA A 137 30.85 49.50 40.32
CA ALA A 137 30.61 50.03 41.65
C ALA A 137 31.84 49.90 42.58
N LEU A 138 32.57 48.78 42.49
CA LEU A 138 33.85 48.61 43.19
C LEU A 138 34.89 49.63 42.72
N ALA A 139 35.00 49.90 41.42
CA ALA A 139 35.92 50.90 40.91
C ALA A 139 35.59 52.30 41.46
N SER A 140 34.31 52.69 41.45
CA SER A 140 33.86 53.98 42.01
C SER A 140 34.10 54.07 43.52
N CYS A 141 33.90 52.98 44.28
CA CYS A 141 34.19 52.94 45.71
C CYS A 141 35.69 53.07 46.00
N ILE A 142 36.57 52.47 45.18
CA ILE A 142 38.02 52.63 45.31
C ILE A 142 38.42 54.09 45.01
N GLU A 143 37.89 54.68 43.94
CA GLU A 143 38.19 56.06 43.57
C GLU A 143 37.73 57.07 44.65
N GLY A 144 36.53 56.86 45.21
CA GLY A 144 36.03 57.65 46.34
C GLY A 144 36.92 57.54 47.59
N GLN A 145 37.36 56.33 47.94
CA GLN A 145 38.29 56.12 49.05
C GLN A 145 39.66 56.77 48.81
N GLU A 146 40.19 56.74 47.58
CA GLU A 146 41.44 57.42 47.24
C GLU A 146 41.32 58.93 47.37
N GLN A 147 40.20 59.53 46.93
CA GLN A 147 39.92 60.96 47.13
C GLN A 147 39.85 61.30 48.62
N LEU A 148 39.14 60.51 49.43
CA LEU A 148 39.04 60.73 50.88
C LEU A 148 40.42 60.68 51.55
N ILE A 149 41.28 59.72 51.18
CA ILE A 149 42.67 59.65 51.68
C ILE A 149 43.46 60.90 51.27
N GLY A 150 43.22 61.46 50.08
CA GLY A 150 43.80 62.72 49.62
C GLY A 150 43.39 63.90 50.50
N TYR A 151 42.08 64.08 50.72
CA TYR A 151 41.55 65.12 51.61
C TYR A 151 42.08 64.98 53.05
N LEU A 152 42.16 63.74 53.55
CA LEU A 152 42.76 63.43 54.85
C LEU A 152 44.28 63.67 54.91
N ARG A 153 44.98 63.91 53.79
CA ARG A 153 46.37 64.39 53.83
C ARG A 153 46.48 65.91 53.84
N GLU A 154 45.42 66.60 53.40
CA GLU A 154 45.36 68.05 53.24
C GLU A 154 44.41 68.72 54.26
N GLN A 155 44.15 68.05 55.39
CA GLN A 155 43.16 68.41 56.43
C GLN A 155 43.25 69.85 56.95
N GLU A 156 44.41 70.50 56.85
CA GLU A 156 44.61 71.89 57.28
C GLU A 156 43.91 72.91 56.35
N GLN A 157 43.46 72.49 55.17
CA GLN A 157 42.86 73.34 54.14
C GLN A 157 41.33 73.21 54.01
N TYR A 158 40.71 72.25 54.70
CA TYR A 158 39.28 71.90 54.60
C TYR A 158 38.59 71.99 55.96
N ASP A 159 37.30 72.35 55.97
CA ASP A 159 36.53 72.41 57.22
C ASP A 159 35.91 71.04 57.60
N ALA A 160 35.52 70.90 58.86
CA ALA A 160 34.99 69.63 59.37
C ALA A 160 33.62 69.25 58.76
N GLN A 161 32.90 70.20 58.15
CA GLN A 161 31.62 69.95 57.50
C GLN A 161 31.80 69.39 56.09
N GLU A 162 32.78 69.88 55.35
CA GLU A 162 33.18 69.35 54.04
C GLU A 162 33.70 67.92 54.15
N LEU A 163 34.49 67.62 55.18
CA LEU A 163 34.99 66.26 55.44
C LEU A 163 33.86 65.25 55.70
N ALA A 164 32.86 65.63 56.51
CA ALA A 164 31.72 64.78 56.84
C ALA A 164 30.79 64.54 55.64
N GLY A 165 30.64 65.53 54.76
CA GLY A 165 29.92 65.36 53.49
C GLY A 165 30.62 64.34 52.57
N PHE A 166 31.95 64.42 52.47
CA PHE A 166 32.73 63.47 51.68
C PHE A 166 32.71 62.05 52.22
N GLU A 167 32.78 61.86 53.55
CA GLU A 167 32.62 60.53 54.16
C GLU A 167 31.25 59.93 53.82
N ALA A 168 30.18 60.73 53.84
CA ALA A 168 28.84 60.27 53.46
C ALA A 168 28.74 59.89 51.98
N ASP A 169 29.35 60.66 51.09
CA ASP A 169 29.38 60.35 49.65
C ASP A 169 30.15 59.05 49.36
N VAL A 170 31.27 58.82 50.05
CA VAL A 170 32.05 57.57 49.93
C VAL A 170 31.27 56.37 50.48
N ASP A 171 30.60 56.52 51.62
CA ASP A 171 29.74 55.48 52.19
C ASP A 171 28.56 55.15 51.27
N GLU A 172 27.96 56.14 50.61
CA GLU A 172 26.89 55.92 49.63
C GLU A 172 27.39 55.10 48.43
N VAL A 173 28.53 55.48 47.85
CA VAL A 173 29.10 54.79 46.68
C VAL A 173 29.58 53.38 47.03
N CYS A 174 30.20 53.19 48.19
CA CYS A 174 30.63 51.88 48.67
C CYS A 174 29.47 50.99 49.14
N GLY A 175 28.39 51.60 49.66
CA GLY A 175 27.13 50.93 49.94
C GLY A 175 26.50 50.36 48.67
N ALA A 176 26.43 51.16 47.59
CA ALA A 176 25.94 50.72 46.30
C ALA A 176 26.75 49.55 45.71
N ALA A 177 28.07 49.51 45.93
CA ALA A 177 28.91 48.38 45.51
C ALA A 177 28.61 47.09 46.27
N THR A 178 28.33 47.20 47.58
CA THR A 178 27.94 46.07 48.42
C THR A 178 26.58 45.53 47.98
N GLU A 179 25.62 46.41 47.75
CA GLU A 179 24.26 46.05 47.32
C GLU A 179 24.26 45.40 45.92
N ALA A 180 25.09 45.89 45.00
CA ALA A 180 25.31 45.26 43.70
C ALA A 180 25.91 43.84 43.83
N ASN A 181 26.83 43.62 44.78
CA ASN A 181 27.42 42.31 45.03
C ASN A 181 26.40 41.34 45.64
N ASP A 182 25.59 41.80 46.58
CA ASP A 182 24.52 40.99 47.17
C ASP A 182 23.47 40.57 46.12
N SER A 183 23.13 41.46 45.19
CA SER A 183 22.27 41.18 44.05
C SER A 183 22.88 40.10 43.12
N LEU A 184 24.18 40.16 42.84
CA LEU A 184 24.89 39.13 42.07
C LEU A 184 24.89 37.78 42.79
N GLN A 185 25.17 37.76 44.10
CA GLN A 185 25.15 36.53 44.90
C GLN A 185 23.77 35.87 44.91
N ALA A 186 22.70 36.67 44.93
CA ALA A 186 21.33 36.19 44.83
C ALA A 186 21.02 35.56 43.46
N GLU A 187 21.57 36.10 42.35
CA GLU A 187 21.39 35.49 41.02
C GLU A 187 22.22 34.20 40.84
N LEU A 188 23.37 34.06 41.50
CA LEU A 188 24.20 32.85 41.42
C LEU A 188 23.68 31.67 42.25
N THR A 189 22.83 31.94 43.24
CA THR A 189 22.27 30.92 44.16
C THR A 189 20.89 30.43 43.75
N ARG A 190 20.36 30.93 42.64
CA ARG A 190 19.02 30.65 42.11
C ARG A 190 19.04 29.57 41.03
#